data_AF-A0A3E0TPR5-F1
#
_entry.id   AF-A0A3E0TPR5-F1
#
_cell.length_a   1.000
_cell.length_b   1.000
_cell.length_c   1.000
_cell.angle_alpha   90.00
_cell.angle_beta   90.00
_cell.angle_gamma   90.00
#
_symmetry.space_group_name_H-M   'P 1'
#
loop_
_entity.id
_entity.type
_entity.pdbx_description
1 polymer ?
#
loop_
_entity_poly.entity_id
_entity_poly.type
_entity_poly.pdbx_seq_one_letter_code
_entity_poly.pdbx_strand_id
1 'polypeptide(L)' 'MTFMAILATILGVLLADDNGSLTANVLKRLAATFALTLALVLVACDYGTLRGVFVFLGIAGAIGALYTLVRARPDVRAN' A
#
# COMPACT_ATOMS: atom_id res chain seq x y z
N MET A 1 7.64 2.49 15.42
CA MET A 1 6.29 2.20 14.89
C MET A 1 6.30 1.81 13.41
N THR A 2 7.46 1.88 12.78
CA THR A 2 7.70 1.62 11.35
C THR A 2 7.28 0.24 10.85
N PHE A 3 7.50 -0.83 11.62
CA PHE A 3 7.07 -2.18 11.23
C PHE A 3 5.54 -2.30 11.09
N MET A 4 4.79 -1.68 12.01
CA MET A 4 3.32 -1.65 11.93
C MET A 4 2.84 -0.81 10.74
N ALA A 5 3.54 0.28 10.42
CA ALA A 5 3.23 1.08 9.25
C ALA A 5 3.40 0.28 7.95
N ILE A 6 4.49 -0.50 7.83
CA ILE A 6 4.73 -1.38 6.68
C ILE A 6 3.60 -2.41 6.53
N LEU A 7 3.22 -3.09 7.62
CA LEU A 7 2.11 -4.04 7.60
C LEU A 7 0.77 -3.39 7.20
N ALA A 8 0.49 -2.20 7.73
CA ALA A 8 -0.69 -1.43 7.38
C ALA A 8 -0.68 -0.99 5.91
N THR A 9 0.49 -0.64 5.36
CA THR A 9 0.64 -0.33 3.93
C THR A 9 0.38 -1.56 3.07
N ILE A 10 0.92 -2.74 3.43
CA ILE A 10 0.66 -4.00 2.70
C ILE A 10 -0.83 -4.32 2.69
N LEU A 11 -1.51 -4.26 3.84
CA LEU A 11 -2.95 -4.49 3.94
C LEU A 11 -3.74 -3.47 3.10
N GLY A 12 -3.38 -2.20 3.17
CA GLY A 12 -4.01 -1.13 2.39
C GLY A 12 -3.91 -1.37 0.88
N VAL A 13 -2.73 -1.76 0.39
CA VAL A 13 -2.51 -2.08 -1.04
C VAL A 13 -3.29 -3.32 -1.45
N LEU A 14 -3.29 -4.38 -0.66
CA LEU A 14 -4.03 -5.62 -0.96
C LEU A 14 -5.55 -5.41 -0.96
N LEU A 15 -6.08 -4.60 -0.04
CA LEU A 15 -7.51 -4.28 -0.03
C LEU A 15 -7.92 -3.33 -1.16
N ALA A 16 -7.00 -2.50 -1.63
CA ALA A 16 -7.27 -1.54 -2.71
C ALA A 16 -7.38 -2.20 -4.08
N ASP A 17 -6.75 -3.36 -4.28
CA ASP A 17 -6.73 -4.07 -5.56
C ASP A 17 -7.73 -5.24 -5.59
N ASP A 18 -8.70 -5.17 -6.49
CA ASP A 18 -9.52 -6.33 -6.88
C ASP A 18 -9.21 -6.63 -8.36
N ASN A 19 -8.40 -7.66 -8.61
CA ASN A 19 -8.05 -8.12 -9.96
C ASN A 19 -7.52 -7.03 -10.92
N GLY A 20 -6.79 -6.03 -10.44
CA GLY A 20 -5.99 -5.11 -11.29
C GLY A 20 -6.66 -3.79 -11.54
N SER A 21 -7.86 -3.68 -10.98
CA SER A 21 -8.56 -2.43 -10.85
C SER A 21 -8.66 -2.09 -9.38
N LEU A 22 -8.82 -0.78 -9.14
CA LEU A 22 -9.23 -0.30 -7.83
C LEU A 22 -10.54 -0.98 -7.44
N THR A 23 -10.61 -1.54 -6.23
CA THR A 23 -11.80 -2.23 -5.72
C THR A 23 -13.07 -1.39 -5.94
N ALA A 24 -14.05 -1.97 -6.63
CA ALA A 24 -15.38 -1.37 -6.78
C ALA A 24 -16.18 -1.43 -5.48
N ASN A 25 -15.82 -2.32 -4.56
CA ASN A 25 -16.47 -2.41 -3.26
C ASN A 25 -16.05 -1.22 -2.38
N VAL A 26 -17.03 -0.36 -2.09
CA VAL A 26 -16.85 0.85 -1.28
C VAL A 26 -16.29 0.54 0.10
N LEU A 27 -16.70 -0.58 0.72
CA LEU A 27 -16.22 -0.96 2.05
C LEU A 27 -14.73 -1.30 2.04
N LYS A 28 -14.29 -2.09 1.04
CA LYS A 28 -12.86 -2.39 0.85
C LYS A 28 -12.06 -1.13 0.53
N ARG A 29 -12.61 -0.23 -0.29
CA ARG A 29 -11.96 1.03 -0.63
C ARG A 29 -11.75 1.91 0.60
N LEU A 30 -12.76 1.98 1.47
CA LEU A 30 -12.71 2.76 2.70
C LEU A 30 -11.73 2.15 3.70
N ALA A 31 -11.74 0.82 3.86
CA ALA A 31 -10.79 0.10 4.69
C ALA A 31 -9.34 0.25 4.19
N ALA A 32 -9.11 0.17 2.87
CA ALA A 32 -7.80 0.41 2.26
C ALA A 32 -7.30 1.84 2.53
N THR A 33 -8.17 2.83 2.32
CA THR A 33 -7.85 4.24 2.56
C THR A 33 -7.51 4.48 4.03
N PHE A 34 -8.28 3.90 4.95
CA PHE A 34 -8.01 3.99 6.38
C PHE A 34 -6.67 3.35 6.75
N ALA A 35 -6.38 2.16 6.24
CA ALA A 35 -5.11 1.47 6.49
C ALA A 35 -3.89 2.27 5.98
N LEU A 36 -3.98 2.85 4.78
CA LEU A 36 -2.93 3.70 4.22
C LEU A 36 -2.76 5.01 5.00
N THR A 37 -3.86 5.61 5.45
CA THR A 37 -3.82 6.83 6.27
C THR A 37 -3.18 6.56 7.62
N LEU A 38 -3.54 5.44 8.27
CA LEU A 38 -2.93 5.02 9.52
C LEU A 38 -1.43 4.76 9.35
N ALA A 39 -1.02 4.10 8.27
CA ALA A 39 0.39 3.90 7.95
C ALA A 39 1.14 5.24 7.81
N LEU A 40 0.57 6.21 7.09
CA LEU A 40 1.14 7.55 6.96
C LEU A 40 1.29 8.24 8.32
N VAL A 41 0.27 8.22 9.16
CA VAL A 41 0.30 8.82 10.51
C VAL A 41 1.39 8.18 11.36
N LEU A 42 1.51 6.85 11.36
CA LEU A 42 2.54 6.14 12.11
C LEU A 42 3.95 6.52 11.68
N VAL A 43 4.19 6.70 10.38
CA VAL A 43 5.50 7.12 9.85
C VAL A 43 5.75 8.61 10.13
N ALA A 44 4.72 9.45 10.05
CA ALA A 44 4.80 10.87 10.41
C ALA A 44 5.13 11.09 11.90
N CYS A 45 4.62 10.23 12.79
CA CYS A 45 4.97 10.25 14.21
C CYS A 45 6.43 9.83 14.47
N ASP A 46 6.95 8.82 13.76
CA ASP A 46 8.33 8.34 13.97
C ASP A 46 9.38 9.32 13.40
N TYR A 47 9.12 9.94 12.24
CA TYR A 47 10.14 10.70 11.49
C TYR A 47 9.86 12.21 11.39
N GLY A 48 8.74 12.69 11.94
CA GLY A 48 8.23 14.04 11.72
C GLY A 48 7.43 14.15 10.42
N THR A 49 6.54 15.14 10.33
CA THR A 49 5.52 15.22 9.27
C THR A 49 6.10 15.22 7.86
N LEU A 50 7.08 16.10 7.60
CA LEU A 50 7.63 16.29 6.26
C LEU A 50 8.43 15.07 5.79
N ARG A 51 9.34 14.58 6.63
CA ARG A 51 10.15 13.38 6.35
C ARG A 51 9.30 12.12 6.30
N GLY A 52 8.30 12.02 7.16
CA GLY A 52 7.42 10.86 7.25
C GLY A 52 6.58 10.66 6.00
N VAL A 53 6.10 11.74 5.37
CA VAL A 53 5.40 11.66 4.08
C VAL A 53 6.30 11.07 2.99
N PHE A 54 7.56 11.51 2.89
CA PHE A 54 8.50 10.96 1.89
C PHE A 54 8.83 9.49 2.15
N VAL A 55 9.04 9.12 3.42
CA VAL A 55 9.28 7.72 3.81
C VAL A 55 8.07 6.85 3.48
N PHE A 56 6.86 7.32 3.79
CA PHE A 56 5.62 6.63 3.45
C PHE A 56 5.47 6.45 1.94
N LEU A 57 5.70 7.50 1.14
CA LEU A 57 5.64 7.43 -0.33
C LEU A 57 6.63 6.40 -0.88
N GLY A 58 7.86 6.35 -0.33
CA GLY A 58 8.85 5.34 -0.70
C GLY A 58 8.39 3.91 -0.39
N ILE A 59 7.86 3.68 0.82
CA ILE A 59 7.36 2.37 1.24
C ILE A 59 6.15 1.94 0.40
N ALA A 60 5.14 2.80 0.27
CA ALA A 60 3.94 2.52 -0.50
C ALA A 60 4.25 2.30 -1.99
N GLY A 61 5.13 3.12 -2.57
CA GLY A 61 5.58 2.97 -3.95
C GLY A 61 6.35 1.67 -4.18
N ALA A 62 7.30 1.33 -3.30
CA ALA A 62 8.06 0.09 -3.41
C ALA A 62 7.17 -1.15 -3.28
N ILE A 63 6.25 -1.16 -2.30
CA ILE A 63 5.30 -2.27 -2.09
C ILE A 63 4.36 -2.38 -3.28
N GLY A 64 3.78 -1.28 -3.75
CA GLY A 64 2.89 -1.27 -4.91
C GLY A 64 3.58 -1.75 -6.19
N ALA A 65 4.83 -1.33 -6.42
CA ALA A 65 5.63 -1.78 -7.55
C ALA A 65 5.96 -3.27 -7.45
N LEU A 66 6.40 -3.76 -6.28
CA LEU A 66 6.67 -5.19 -6.05
C LEU A 66 5.42 -6.03 -6.24
N TYR A 67 4.28 -5.60 -5.70
CA TYR A 67 3.00 -6.27 -5.85
C TYR A 67 2.59 -6.37 -7.33
N THR A 68 2.72 -5.25 -8.06
CA THR A 68 2.45 -5.21 -9.51
C THR A 68 3.39 -6.14 -10.30
N LEU A 69 4.68 -6.18 -9.97
CA LEU A 69 5.66 -7.06 -10.61
C LEU A 69 5.37 -8.54 -10.36
N VAL A 70 5.06 -8.93 -9.13
CA VAL A 70 4.68 -10.31 -8.77
C VAL A 70 3.43 -10.73 -9.54
N ARG A 71 2.48 -9.81 -9.67
CA ARG A 71 1.21 -10.06 -10.35
C ARG A 71 1.28 -10.00 -11.87
N ALA A 72 2.24 -9.30 -12.47
CA ALA A 72 2.46 -9.28 -13.92
C ALA A 72 3.18 -10.53 -14.44
N ARG A 73 3.89 -11.27 -13.56
CA ARG A 73 4.61 -12.50 -13.95
C ARG A 73 3.78 -13.74 -14.34
N PRO A 74 2.52 -13.94 -13.93
CA PRO A 74 1.68 -15.06 -14.41
C PRO A 74 1.36 -14.97 -15.90
N ASP A 75 1.19 -13.77 -16.45
CA ASP A 75 0.75 -13.57 -17.84
C ASP A 75 1.87 -13.79 -18.88
N VAL A 76 3.14 -13.67 -18.48
CA VAL A 76 4.30 -13.84 -19.39
C VAL A 76 4.62 -15.33 -19.66
N ARG A 77 4.06 -16.27 -18.88
CA ARG A 77 4.27 -17.71 -19.08
C ARG A 77 3.24 -18.38 -20.01
N ALA A 78 2.28 -17.63 -20.53
CA ALA A 78 1.18 -18.15 -21.34
C ALA A 78 1.31 -17.86 -22.86
N ASN A 79 2.43 -17.28 -23.32
CA ASN A 79 2.73 -17.07 -24.74
C ASN A 79 3.93 -17.90 -25.19
#